data_AF-A0AAP6EBM6-F1
#
_entry.id   AF-A0AAP6EBM6-F1
#
_cell.length_a   1.000
_cell.length_b   1.000
_cell.length_c   1.000
_cell.angle_alpha   90.00
_cell.angle_beta   90.00
_cell.angle_gamma   90.00
#
_symmetry.space_group_name_H-M   'P 1'
#
loop_
_entity.id
_entity.type
_entity.pdbx_description
1 polymer ?
#
loop_
_entity_poly.entity_id
_entity_poly.type
_entity_poly.pdbx_seq_one_letter_code
_entity_poly.pdbx_strand_id
1 'polypeptide(L)'
;MTILEEMEAEAWHILTTIYTYQRLMEGLTNSSTRYELANQLVALNALLEMLVIRLARLADKRKDVRSVSMFLKRGSYSASPEAVKLAAEKFLALTEPVLKIRHEQIAHMKPGTLSSFEPRELPNEALRATEALIDLIDIARGHPQSYTYRVGSQEPAINLRASVETSELVKI
;
A
#
# COMPACT_ATOMS: atom_id res chain seq x y z
N MET A 1 -17.96 12.07 -2.45
CA MET A 1 -16.93 11.20 -1.87
C MET A 1 -16.25 11.96 -0.75
N THR A 2 -16.21 11.39 0.45
CA THR A 2 -15.55 11.98 1.63
C THR A 2 -14.05 11.69 1.61
N ILE A 3 -13.26 12.41 2.42
CA ILE A 3 -11.80 12.14 2.52
C ILE A 3 -11.56 10.72 3.04
N LEU A 4 -12.41 10.22 3.93
CA LEU A 4 -12.29 8.88 4.48
C LEU A 4 -12.58 7.79 3.41
N GLU A 5 -13.59 8.01 2.56
CA GLU A 5 -13.88 7.12 1.42
C GLU A 5 -12.73 7.09 0.40
N GLU A 6 -12.10 8.24 0.15
CA GLU A 6 -10.91 8.31 -0.70
C GLU A 6 -9.73 7.53 -0.09
N MET A 7 -9.52 7.65 1.23
CA MET A 7 -8.48 6.90 1.94
C MET A 7 -8.75 5.39 1.93
N GLU A 8 -10.00 4.97 2.06
CA GLU A 8 -10.41 3.56 1.94
C GLU A 8 -10.13 2.99 0.56
N ALA A 9 -10.48 3.73 -0.50
CA ALA A 9 -10.18 3.34 -1.87
C ALA A 9 -8.66 3.21 -2.08
N GLU A 10 -7.87 4.11 -1.50
CA GLU A 10 -6.41 4.03 -1.57
C GLU A 10 -5.83 2.87 -0.78
N ALA A 11 -6.36 2.58 0.42
CA ALA A 11 -5.97 1.41 1.19
C ALA A 11 -6.25 0.12 0.39
N TRP A 12 -7.40 0.03 -0.28
CA TRP A 12 -7.71 -1.08 -1.17
C TRP A 12 -6.70 -1.23 -2.32
N HIS A 13 -6.33 -0.12 -2.98
CA HIS A 13 -5.32 -0.14 -4.05
C HIS A 13 -3.93 -0.54 -3.55
N ILE A 14 -3.53 -0.04 -2.37
CA ILE A 14 -2.27 -0.39 -1.72
C ILE A 14 -2.23 -1.88 -1.40
N LEU A 15 -3.29 -2.40 -0.76
CA LEU A 15 -3.39 -3.81 -0.44
C LEU A 15 -3.39 -4.72 -1.67
N THR A 16 -4.11 -4.32 -2.73
CA THR A 16 -4.08 -5.04 -4.02
C THR A 16 -2.68 -5.05 -4.63
N THR A 17 -1.94 -3.94 -4.51
CA THR A 17 -0.55 -3.83 -4.98
C THR A 17 0.36 -4.80 -4.21
N ILE A 18 0.24 -4.85 -2.88
CA ILE A 18 1.00 -5.75 -2.01
C ILE A 18 0.69 -7.21 -2.35
N TYR A 19 -0.60 -7.57 -2.40
CA TYR A 19 -1.03 -8.93 -2.75
C TYR A 19 -0.45 -9.35 -4.11
N THR A 20 -0.63 -8.51 -5.14
CA THR A 20 -0.15 -8.82 -6.49
C THR A 20 1.37 -8.96 -6.53
N TYR A 21 2.10 -8.11 -5.81
CA TYR A 21 3.55 -8.21 -5.69
C TYR A 21 3.98 -9.54 -5.09
N GLN A 22 3.38 -9.93 -3.96
CA GLN A 22 3.68 -11.20 -3.29
C GLN A 22 3.41 -12.40 -4.22
N ARG A 23 2.27 -12.41 -4.91
CA ARG A 23 1.94 -13.45 -5.91
C ARG A 23 2.94 -13.55 -7.05
N LEU A 24 3.40 -12.40 -7.57
CA LEU A 24 4.39 -12.37 -8.64
C LEU A 24 5.77 -12.82 -8.16
N MET A 25 6.16 -12.45 -6.92
CA MET A 25 7.40 -12.91 -6.31
C MET A 25 7.43 -14.43 -6.12
N GLU A 26 6.34 -15.03 -5.67
CA GLU A 26 6.23 -16.50 -5.58
C GLU A 26 6.33 -17.19 -6.94
N GLY A 27 5.78 -16.56 -7.99
CA GLY A 27 5.81 -17.06 -9.36
C GLY A 27 7.15 -16.88 -10.07
N LEU A 28 8.11 -16.16 -9.48
CA LEU A 28 9.33 -15.74 -10.16
C LEU A 28 10.23 -16.93 -10.55
N THR A 29 10.25 -17.97 -9.73
CA THR A 29 11.01 -19.22 -9.98
C THR A 29 10.39 -20.09 -11.08
N ASN A 30 9.16 -19.81 -11.48
CA ASN A 30 8.41 -20.57 -12.48
C ASN A 30 8.43 -19.93 -13.88
N SER A 31 9.19 -18.83 -14.07
CA SER A 31 9.34 -18.20 -15.38
C SER A 31 9.97 -19.14 -16.40
N SER A 32 9.24 -19.48 -17.45
CA SER A 32 9.65 -20.48 -18.44
C SER A 32 10.63 -19.91 -19.47
N THR A 33 10.59 -18.60 -19.69
CA THR A 33 11.47 -17.89 -20.63
C THR A 33 12.15 -16.68 -20.02
N ARG A 34 13.27 -16.26 -20.61
CA ARG A 34 13.97 -15.01 -20.24
C ARG A 34 13.10 -13.76 -20.45
N TYR A 35 12.21 -13.78 -21.44
CA TYR A 35 11.29 -12.67 -21.72
C TYR A 35 10.21 -12.55 -20.64
N GLU A 36 9.65 -13.67 -20.19
CA GLU A 36 8.69 -13.69 -19.08
C GLU A 36 9.33 -13.20 -17.78
N LEU A 37 10.54 -13.67 -17.48
CA LEU A 37 11.28 -13.20 -16.32
C LEU A 37 11.52 -11.68 -16.38
N ALA A 38 11.95 -11.16 -17.55
CA ALA A 38 12.15 -9.72 -17.73
C ALA A 38 10.84 -8.92 -17.51
N ASN A 39 9.71 -9.40 -18.05
CA ASN A 39 8.40 -8.76 -17.85
C ASN A 39 7.96 -8.79 -16.39
N GLN A 40 8.20 -9.90 -15.68
CA GLN A 40 7.90 -10.00 -14.25
C GLN A 40 8.75 -9.03 -13.43
N LEU A 41 10.05 -8.89 -13.72
CA LEU A 41 10.92 -7.92 -13.06
C LEU A 41 10.41 -6.48 -13.27
N VAL A 42 10.00 -6.13 -14.50
CA VAL A 42 9.40 -4.83 -14.79
C VAL A 42 8.12 -4.61 -13.99
N ALA A 43 7.24 -5.61 -13.93
CA ALA A 43 5.99 -5.54 -13.18
C ALA A 43 6.23 -5.37 -11.67
N LEU A 44 7.16 -6.14 -11.10
CA LEU A 44 7.53 -6.03 -9.68
C LEU A 44 8.07 -4.63 -9.35
N ASN A 45 8.99 -4.10 -10.16
CA ASN A 45 9.49 -2.74 -9.97
C ASN A 45 8.35 -1.71 -10.01
N ALA A 46 7.46 -1.79 -11.00
CA ALA A 46 6.33 -0.88 -11.13
C ALA A 46 5.38 -0.96 -9.92
N LEU A 47 5.10 -2.16 -9.41
CA LEU A 47 4.25 -2.37 -8.23
C LEU A 47 4.91 -1.81 -6.96
N LEU A 48 6.21 -2.07 -6.76
CA LEU A 48 6.95 -1.52 -5.62
C LEU A 48 6.98 0.01 -5.65
N GLU A 49 7.29 0.59 -6.81
CA GLU A 49 7.32 2.04 -6.98
C GLU A 49 5.93 2.65 -6.74
N MET A 50 4.87 2.02 -7.27
CA MET A 50 3.50 2.45 -7.05
C MET A 50 3.09 2.37 -5.57
N LEU A 51 3.48 1.32 -4.85
CA LEU A 51 3.26 1.20 -3.40
C LEU A 51 3.90 2.37 -2.65
N VAL A 52 5.18 2.64 -2.92
CA VAL A 52 5.93 3.73 -2.29
C VAL A 52 5.29 5.09 -2.60
N ILE A 53 4.91 5.33 -3.86
CA ILE A 53 4.28 6.59 -4.28
C ILE A 53 2.92 6.80 -3.58
N ARG A 54 2.08 5.75 -3.50
CA ARG A 54 0.76 5.83 -2.89
C ARG A 54 0.83 6.14 -1.39
N LEU A 55 1.68 5.41 -0.66
CA LEU A 55 1.94 5.67 0.76
C LEU A 55 2.49 7.07 0.98
N ALA A 56 3.48 7.48 0.18
CA ALA A 56 4.07 8.80 0.26
C ALA A 56 3.06 9.93 0.02
N ARG A 57 2.12 9.75 -0.91
CA ARG A 57 1.05 10.72 -1.19
C ARG A 57 0.10 10.86 0.00
N LEU A 58 -0.25 9.75 0.66
CA LEU A 58 -1.09 9.77 1.86
C LEU A 58 -0.39 10.42 3.06
N ALA A 59 0.94 10.38 3.12
CA ALA A 59 1.75 11.06 4.13
C ALA A 59 2.15 12.51 3.74
N ASP A 60 1.71 13.01 2.58
CA ASP A 60 2.06 14.36 2.12
C ASP A 60 1.47 15.43 3.06
N LYS A 61 2.24 16.48 3.35
CA LYS A 61 1.87 17.58 4.26
C LYS A 61 1.31 18.80 3.53
N ARG A 62 1.35 18.82 2.19
CA ARG A 62 0.82 19.91 1.38
C ARG A 62 -0.69 20.05 1.54
N LYS A 63 -1.18 21.29 1.48
CA LYS A 63 -2.58 21.65 1.82
C LYS A 63 -3.60 21.31 0.73
N ASP A 64 -3.13 21.01 -0.48
CA ASP A 64 -3.90 20.69 -1.68
C ASP A 64 -4.03 19.19 -1.93
N VAL A 65 -3.28 18.36 -1.19
CA VAL A 65 -3.29 16.91 -1.34
C VAL A 65 -4.28 16.28 -0.36
N ARG A 66 -5.09 15.35 -0.86
CA ARG A 66 -5.98 14.48 -0.06
C ARG A 66 -5.16 13.46 0.74
N SER A 67 -4.50 13.93 1.79
CA SER A 67 -3.61 13.17 2.65
C SER A 67 -4.21 12.95 4.05
N VAL A 68 -3.54 12.15 4.87
CA VAL A 68 -3.88 11.98 6.30
C VAL A 68 -3.87 13.32 7.04
N SER A 69 -2.96 14.23 6.68
CA SER A 69 -2.94 15.58 7.25
C SER A 69 -4.19 16.39 6.89
N MET A 70 -4.75 16.21 5.68
CA MET A 70 -6.00 16.84 5.30
C MET A 70 -7.20 16.18 5.98
N PHE A 71 -7.18 14.85 6.10
CA PHE A 71 -8.18 14.08 6.81
C PHE A 71 -8.33 14.52 8.27
N LEU A 72 -7.22 14.68 9.00
CA LEU A 72 -7.28 15.15 10.39
C LEU A 72 -7.89 16.56 10.53
N LYS A 73 -7.73 17.42 9.52
CA LYS A 73 -8.20 18.81 9.56
C LYS A 73 -9.64 19.00 9.09
N ARG A 74 -10.09 18.17 8.15
CA ARG A 74 -11.32 18.40 7.36
C ARG A 74 -12.18 17.15 7.20
N GLY A 75 -11.69 15.99 7.66
CA GLY A 75 -12.41 14.73 7.62
C GLY A 75 -13.48 14.68 8.70
N SER A 76 -14.43 13.78 8.48
CA SER A 76 -15.45 13.42 9.46
C SER A 76 -15.22 11.97 9.85
N TYR A 77 -15.31 11.68 11.15
CA TYR A 77 -15.08 10.36 11.73
C TYR A 77 -15.94 10.18 12.97
N SER A 78 -16.29 8.93 13.28
CA SER A 78 -17.20 8.59 14.39
C SER A 78 -16.47 8.43 15.73
N ALA A 79 -15.19 8.05 15.70
CA ALA A 79 -14.36 7.90 16.89
C ALA A 79 -13.92 9.25 17.49
N SER A 80 -13.32 9.19 18.69
CA SER A 80 -12.81 10.39 19.34
C SER A 80 -11.66 11.03 18.53
N PRO A 81 -11.56 12.37 18.50
CA PRO A 81 -10.47 13.07 17.83
C PRO A 81 -9.08 12.65 18.32
N GLU A 82 -8.92 12.34 19.61
CA GLU A 82 -7.63 11.88 20.14
C GLU A 82 -7.23 10.51 19.59
N ALA A 83 -8.17 9.56 19.50
CA ALA A 83 -7.90 8.22 18.99
C ALA A 83 -7.48 8.25 17.51
N VAL A 84 -8.21 9.02 16.70
CA VAL A 84 -7.92 9.20 15.27
C VAL A 84 -6.56 9.89 15.09
N LYS A 85 -6.27 10.92 15.91
CA LYS A 85 -4.98 11.62 15.86
C LYS A 85 -3.82 10.68 16.18
N LEU A 86 -3.92 9.87 17.24
CA LEU A 86 -2.87 8.92 17.64
C LEU A 86 -2.61 7.88 16.53
N ALA A 87 -3.66 7.33 15.94
CA ALA A 87 -3.55 6.38 14.83
C ALA A 87 -2.90 7.01 13.60
N ALA A 88 -3.24 8.26 13.28
CA ALA A 88 -2.65 9.00 12.18
C ALA A 88 -1.17 9.31 12.41
N GLU A 89 -0.77 9.67 13.63
CA GLU A 89 0.63 9.89 13.99
C GLU A 89 1.45 8.60 13.84
N LYS A 90 0.91 7.45 14.25
CA LYS A 90 1.52 6.12 14.04
C LYS A 90 1.76 5.85 12.54
N PHE A 91 0.74 6.07 11.69
CA PHE A 91 0.86 5.91 10.24
C PHE A 91 1.95 6.83 9.66
N LEU A 92 1.94 8.12 10.01
CA LEU A 92 2.88 9.10 9.49
C LEU A 92 4.33 8.77 9.88
N ALA A 93 4.56 8.33 11.12
CA ALA A 93 5.88 7.91 11.60
C ALA A 93 6.40 6.68 10.83
N LEU A 94 5.56 5.66 10.62
CA LEU A 94 5.92 4.46 9.87
C LEU A 94 6.16 4.73 8.37
N THR A 95 5.59 5.81 7.84
CA THR A 95 5.74 6.18 6.43
C THR A 95 7.02 7.00 6.17
N GLU A 96 7.70 7.52 7.20
CA GLU A 96 8.92 8.33 7.02
C GLU A 96 10.05 7.60 6.26
N PRO A 97 10.38 6.33 6.54
CA PRO A 97 11.33 5.57 5.74
C PRO A 97 10.88 5.40 4.28
N VAL A 98 9.57 5.26 4.03
CA VAL A 98 9.00 5.14 2.67
C VAL A 98 9.15 6.44 1.89
N LEU A 99 8.99 7.60 2.55
CA LEU A 99 9.24 8.91 1.93
C LEU A 99 10.70 9.07 1.51
N LYS A 100 11.64 8.54 2.30
CA LYS A 100 13.06 8.52 1.96
C LYS A 100 13.32 7.71 0.70
N ILE A 101 12.75 6.50 0.58
CA ILE A 101 12.83 5.68 -0.65
C ILE A 101 12.29 6.44 -1.85
N ARG A 102 11.11 7.08 -1.72
CA ARG A 102 10.55 7.91 -2.80
C ARG A 102 11.53 8.99 -3.24
N HIS A 103 12.09 9.75 -2.30
CA HIS A 103 12.95 10.89 -2.62
C HIS A 103 14.28 10.46 -3.23
N GLU A 104 14.93 9.47 -2.64
CA GLU A 104 16.30 9.07 -3.01
C GLU A 104 16.33 8.16 -4.24
N GLN A 105 15.34 7.26 -4.38
CA GLN A 105 15.39 6.21 -5.40
C GLN A 105 14.44 6.46 -6.55
N ILE A 106 13.21 6.94 -6.29
CA ILE A 106 12.15 7.02 -7.31
C ILE A 106 12.09 8.39 -7.99
N ALA A 107 12.17 9.48 -7.22
CA ALA A 107 11.96 10.83 -7.73
C ALA A 107 13.00 11.30 -8.75
N HIS A 108 14.16 10.66 -8.78
CA HIS A 108 15.29 10.99 -9.65
C HIS A 108 15.58 9.91 -10.71
N MET A 109 14.65 8.96 -10.90
CA MET A 109 14.81 7.93 -11.92
C MET A 109 14.81 8.52 -13.33
N LYS A 110 15.72 8.02 -14.18
CA LYS A 110 15.73 8.39 -15.59
C LYS A 110 14.65 7.59 -16.34
N PRO A 111 14.01 8.17 -17.36
CA PRO A 111 13.14 7.39 -18.24
C PRO A 111 13.88 6.18 -18.81
N GLY A 112 13.23 5.01 -18.81
CA GLY A 112 13.78 3.76 -19.33
C GLY A 112 14.68 2.97 -18.38
N THR A 113 14.83 3.37 -17.12
CA THR A 113 15.58 2.61 -16.10
C THR A 113 14.65 1.96 -15.08
N LEU A 114 14.98 0.72 -14.66
CA LEU A 114 14.35 0.06 -13.51
C LEU A 114 14.96 0.58 -12.19
N SER A 115 14.17 0.59 -11.11
CA SER A 115 14.69 0.91 -9.78
C SER A 115 15.57 -0.22 -9.20
N SER A 116 15.38 -1.45 -9.67
CA SER A 116 16.19 -2.63 -9.38
C SER A 116 16.19 -3.63 -10.54
N PHE A 117 17.35 -4.19 -10.86
CA PHE A 117 17.46 -5.32 -11.79
C PHE A 117 17.21 -6.67 -11.12
N GLU A 118 17.43 -6.75 -9.80
CA GLU A 118 17.13 -7.93 -8.99
C GLU A 118 15.77 -7.78 -8.30
N PRO A 119 14.98 -8.87 -8.16
CA PRO A 119 13.79 -8.87 -7.33
C PRO A 119 14.12 -8.42 -5.91
N ARG A 120 13.35 -7.47 -5.37
CA ARG A 120 13.48 -7.04 -3.98
C ARG A 120 12.33 -7.58 -3.15
N GLU A 121 12.50 -7.71 -1.86
CA GLU A 121 11.34 -7.89 -0.99
C GLU A 121 10.63 -6.54 -0.79
N LEU A 122 9.34 -6.60 -0.43
CA LEU A 122 8.63 -5.39 -0.02
C LEU A 122 9.27 -4.83 1.25
N PRO A 123 9.54 -3.52 1.33
CA PRO A 123 10.05 -2.90 2.55
C PRO A 123 9.09 -3.17 3.71
N ASN A 124 9.61 -3.70 4.82
CA ASN A 124 8.80 -3.99 6.00
C ASN A 124 8.09 -2.73 6.53
N GLU A 125 8.75 -1.58 6.44
CA GLU A 125 8.17 -0.28 6.80
C GLU A 125 6.94 0.06 5.93
N ALA A 126 6.93 -0.32 4.66
CA ALA A 126 5.77 -0.11 3.79
C ALA A 126 4.59 -1.02 4.17
N LEU A 127 4.87 -2.27 4.57
CA LEU A 127 3.85 -3.19 5.09
C LEU A 127 3.26 -2.66 6.40
N ARG A 128 4.10 -2.31 7.37
CA ARG A 128 3.69 -1.75 8.66
C ARG A 128 2.96 -0.42 8.54
N ALA A 129 3.39 0.45 7.62
CA ALA A 129 2.67 1.69 7.31
C ALA A 129 1.28 1.39 6.74
N THR A 130 1.16 0.35 5.90
CA THR A 130 -0.14 -0.08 5.37
C THR A 130 -1.05 -0.63 6.46
N GLU A 131 -0.54 -1.45 7.37
CA GLU A 131 -1.30 -1.91 8.55
C GLU A 131 -1.79 -0.71 9.38
N ALA A 132 -0.92 0.26 9.66
CA ALA A 132 -1.29 1.45 10.42
C ALA A 132 -2.31 2.35 9.68
N LEU A 133 -2.32 2.36 8.35
CA LEU A 133 -3.35 3.04 7.56
C LEU A 133 -4.71 2.35 7.73
N ILE A 134 -4.74 1.02 7.69
CA ILE A 134 -5.97 0.23 7.89
C ILE A 134 -6.50 0.45 9.31
N ASP A 135 -5.63 0.37 10.32
CA ASP A 135 -5.97 0.67 11.72
C ASP A 135 -6.60 2.07 11.85
N LEU A 136 -6.00 3.08 11.20
CA LEU A 136 -6.53 4.45 11.20
C LEU A 136 -7.94 4.52 10.61
N ILE A 137 -8.17 3.83 9.48
CA ILE A 137 -9.48 3.81 8.82
C ILE A 137 -10.51 3.08 9.69
N ASP A 138 -10.16 1.92 10.25
CA ASP A 138 -11.01 1.14 11.14
C ASP A 138 -11.44 1.97 12.36
N ILE A 139 -10.50 2.68 12.98
CA ILE A 139 -10.76 3.60 14.08
C ILE A 139 -11.66 4.75 13.62
N ALA A 140 -11.35 5.39 12.48
CA ALA A 140 -12.13 6.52 11.97
C ALA A 140 -13.59 6.16 11.66
N ARG A 141 -13.84 4.92 11.21
CA ARG A 141 -15.18 4.38 11.00
C ARG A 141 -15.84 3.85 12.27
N GLY A 142 -15.05 3.47 13.26
CA GLY A 142 -15.50 2.86 14.51
C GLY A 142 -15.77 1.36 14.39
N HIS A 143 -15.41 0.74 13.27
CA HIS A 143 -15.49 -0.70 13.05
C HIS A 143 -14.48 -1.15 11.99
N PRO A 144 -14.04 -2.42 12.03
CA PRO A 144 -13.17 -2.98 11.00
C PRO A 144 -13.79 -2.90 9.60
N GLN A 145 -13.00 -2.48 8.62
CA GLN A 145 -13.36 -2.49 7.20
C GLN A 145 -12.95 -3.81 6.55
N SER A 146 -13.72 -4.22 5.54
CA SER A 146 -13.45 -5.41 4.73
C SER A 146 -12.80 -5.02 3.41
N TYR A 147 -11.62 -5.60 3.12
CA TYR A 147 -10.89 -5.38 1.87
C TYR A 147 -10.83 -6.70 1.09
N THR A 148 -11.81 -6.92 0.21
CA THR A 148 -11.87 -8.13 -0.60
C THR A 148 -11.54 -7.87 -2.06
N TYR A 149 -10.89 -8.84 -2.70
CA TYR A 149 -10.65 -8.88 -4.14
C TYR A 149 -11.23 -10.16 -4.75
N ARG A 150 -11.94 -10.05 -5.87
CA ARG A 150 -12.48 -11.21 -6.59
C ARG A 150 -12.01 -11.15 -8.04
N VAL A 151 -11.23 -12.15 -8.45
CA VAL A 151 -10.60 -12.21 -9.78
C VAL A 151 -11.62 -12.56 -10.86
N GLY A 152 -12.65 -13.33 -10.52
CA GLY A 152 -13.71 -13.76 -11.43
C GLY A 152 -14.97 -14.16 -10.69
N SER A 153 -16.11 -14.22 -11.38
CA SER A 153 -17.42 -14.48 -10.76
C SER A 153 -17.51 -15.84 -10.04
N GLN A 154 -16.69 -16.81 -10.44
CA GLN A 154 -16.62 -18.15 -9.86
C GLN A 154 -15.47 -18.34 -8.87
N GLU A 155 -14.59 -17.35 -8.74
CA GLU A 155 -13.40 -17.46 -7.88
C GLU A 155 -13.71 -17.05 -6.43
N PRO A 156 -13.02 -17.64 -5.44
CA PRO A 156 -13.16 -17.24 -4.05
C PRO A 156 -12.75 -15.77 -3.86
N ALA A 157 -13.39 -15.11 -2.89
CA ALA A 157 -12.98 -13.77 -2.50
C ALA A 157 -11.69 -13.84 -1.70
N ILE A 158 -10.69 -13.07 -2.12
CA ILE A 158 -9.39 -12.94 -1.47
C ILE A 158 -9.50 -11.86 -0.40
N ASN A 159 -9.16 -12.18 0.84
CA ASN A 159 -9.01 -11.19 1.90
C ASN A 159 -7.65 -10.49 1.74
N LEU A 160 -7.66 -9.25 1.26
CA LEU A 160 -6.43 -8.50 1.02
C LEU A 160 -5.74 -8.05 2.30
N ARG A 161 -6.46 -7.90 3.41
CA ARG A 161 -5.87 -7.50 4.71
C ARG A 161 -4.84 -8.52 5.20
N ALA A 162 -5.06 -9.80 4.89
CA ALA A 162 -4.14 -10.88 5.24
C ALA A 162 -2.77 -10.75 4.56
N SER A 163 -2.63 -9.95 3.49
CA SER A 163 -1.34 -9.71 2.82
C SER A 163 -0.36 -8.87 3.64
N VAL A 164 -0.84 -8.13 4.64
CA VAL A 164 0.01 -7.32 5.52
C VAL A 164 0.16 -7.90 6.92
N GLU A 165 -0.82 -8.68 7.38
CA GLU A 165 -0.80 -9.39 8.66
C GLU A 165 0.23 -10.55 8.60
N THR A 166 1.50 -10.25 8.90
CA THR A 166 2.59 -11.23 8.85
C THR A 166 2.33 -12.43 9.77
N SER A 167 1.92 -13.56 9.17
CA SER A 167 2.42 -14.92 9.45
C SER A 167 1.86 -15.99 8.52
N GLU A 168 0.89 -15.71 7.64
CA GLU A 168 0.47 -16.67 6.62
C GLU A 168 0.33 -15.98 5.27
N LEU A 169 1.10 -16.47 4.29
CA LEU A 169 0.80 -16.23 2.87
C LEU A 169 -0.68 -16.51 2.66
N VAL A 170 -1.39 -15.60 1.98
CA VAL A 170 -2.82 -15.78 1.66
C VAL A 170 -2.96 -17.04 0.80
N LYS A 171 -3.32 -18.15 1.42
CA LYS A 171 -3.59 -19.43 0.74
C LYS A 171 -4.92 -19.29 0.00
N ILE A 172 -4.88 -19.60 -1.30
CA ILE A 172 -6.07 -19.78 -2.15
C ILE A 172 -6.64 -21.16 -1.88
#